data_AF-A0A9Q0WZP5-F1
#
_entry.id   AF-A0A9Q0WZP5-F1
#
_cell.length_a   1.000
_cell.length_b   1.000
_cell.length_c   1.000
_cell.angle_alpha   90.00
_cell.angle_beta   90.00
_cell.angle_gamma   90.00
#
_symmetry.space_group_name_H-M   'P 1'
#
loop_
_entity.id
_entity.type
_entity.pdbx_description
1 polymer ?
#
loop_
_entity_poly.entity_id
_entity_poly.type
_entity_poly.pdbx_seq_one_letter_code
_entity_poly.pdbx_strand_id
1 'polypeptide(L)'
;MASWISLSSTMNLSTSSFLPSFSKTHQISRIEKPNRHSIPIVSCKSGKKDDDEQNPATRRDLLVGLGGLCGATSLRDPFAFAKPIATPDLTQCELVDLPSESQPSNCCPPTSTKIKNFIFPPASSPMRVRRAAHLVDSAYVAKYAKAIALMKSLPDDDPRSFKNQANVHCAYCDGAYHQAGFPDLELQIHFSWLFFPWHRFYLYFYERILGELIDDPTFALPFWNWDAPAGMQMPAIFTDPKSPLYDPLRDPDHQPPTLLDLNYAKGDPNPDPAKAEELIASNLNVMYRQMVSGASKPTLFWKTISCW
;
A
#
# COMPACT_ATOMS: atom_id res chain seq x y z
N MET A 1 37.91 35.89 -50.19
CA MET A 1 38.81 35.76 -51.37
C MET A 1 40.20 35.39 -50.86
N ALA A 2 40.76 34.30 -51.41
CA ALA A 2 42.10 33.69 -51.21
C ALA A 2 42.41 33.13 -49.81
N SER A 3 42.34 31.80 -49.61
CA SER A 3 43.35 30.74 -49.93
C SER A 3 44.39 30.54 -48.81
N TRP A 4 44.14 29.60 -47.87
CA TRP A 4 44.55 28.17 -47.85
C TRP A 4 46.05 27.97 -47.58
N ILE A 5 46.40 27.23 -46.52
CA ILE A 5 47.29 26.06 -46.53
C ILE A 5 46.87 25.12 -45.39
N SER A 6 46.75 23.85 -45.76
CA SER A 6 46.41 22.67 -44.97
C SER A 6 47.66 22.05 -44.33
N LEU A 7 47.52 21.48 -43.14
CA LEU A 7 48.47 20.49 -42.60
C LEU A 7 47.65 19.30 -42.09
N SER A 8 47.62 18.24 -42.91
CA SER A 8 47.09 16.93 -42.57
C SER A 8 48.11 16.17 -41.73
N SER A 9 47.68 15.61 -40.59
CA SER A 9 48.41 14.56 -39.87
C SER A 9 47.49 13.37 -39.71
N THR A 10 47.80 12.30 -40.45
CA THR A 10 47.23 10.96 -40.34
C THR A 10 47.84 10.24 -39.14
N MET A 11 47.01 9.77 -38.20
CA MET A 11 47.41 8.75 -37.24
C MET A 11 46.32 7.69 -37.12
N ASN A 12 46.77 6.44 -37.10
CA ASN A 12 46.03 5.23 -37.41
C ASN A 12 45.01 4.84 -36.34
N LEU A 13 43.91 4.25 -36.82
CA LEU A 13 42.97 3.47 -36.03
C LEU A 13 43.68 2.20 -35.54
N SER A 14 43.90 2.10 -34.23
CA SER A 14 44.32 0.86 -33.58
C SER A 14 43.18 0.34 -32.71
N THR A 15 42.43 -0.60 -33.27
CA THR A 15 41.48 -1.45 -32.53
C THR A 15 42.26 -2.31 -31.53
N SER A 16 42.12 -2.01 -30.24
CA SER A 16 42.61 -2.87 -29.17
C SER A 16 41.42 -3.51 -28.47
N SER A 17 41.17 -4.77 -28.85
CA SER A 17 40.25 -5.69 -28.20
C SER A 17 40.91 -6.24 -26.93
N PHE A 18 40.48 -5.75 -25.76
CA PHE A 18 40.79 -6.38 -24.48
C PHE A 18 39.59 -7.22 -24.02
N LEU A 19 39.66 -8.51 -24.33
CA LEU A 19 38.85 -9.57 -23.73
C LEU A 19 39.55 -10.03 -22.44
N PRO A 20 38.87 -10.07 -21.27
CA PRO A 20 39.35 -10.87 -20.17
C PRO A 20 39.03 -12.34 -20.45
N SER A 21 40.10 -13.12 -20.58
CA SER A 21 40.11 -14.58 -20.65
C SER A 21 39.55 -15.18 -19.36
N PHE A 22 38.41 -15.88 -19.44
CA PHE A 22 37.97 -16.80 -18.39
C PHE A 22 38.28 -18.23 -18.84
N SER A 23 39.22 -18.86 -18.13
CA SER A 23 39.60 -20.25 -18.35
C SER A 23 38.69 -21.22 -17.58
N LYS A 24 38.14 -22.18 -18.34
CA LYS A 24 37.71 -23.55 -17.97
C LYS A 24 36.45 -23.73 -17.12
N THR A 25 35.40 -24.13 -17.84
CA THR A 25 34.46 -25.25 -17.56
C THR A 25 34.61 -25.95 -16.21
N HIS A 26 33.67 -25.67 -15.31
CA HIS A 26 33.22 -26.63 -14.31
C HIS A 26 31.92 -27.29 -14.80
N GLN A 27 31.92 -28.62 -14.74
CA GLN A 27 30.81 -29.48 -15.13
C GLN A 27 29.54 -29.13 -14.35
N ILE A 28 28.44 -28.94 -15.08
CA ILE A 28 27.10 -28.86 -14.51
C ILE A 28 26.74 -30.25 -13.99
N SER A 29 26.91 -30.48 -12.68
CA SER A 29 26.25 -31.58 -12.00
C SER A 29 24.76 -31.27 -11.94
N ARG A 30 23.94 -32.15 -12.53
CA ARG A 30 22.48 -32.16 -12.35
C ARG A 30 22.20 -32.36 -10.86
N ILE A 31 21.79 -31.31 -10.17
CA ILE A 31 21.20 -31.42 -8.85
C ILE A 31 19.71 -31.73 -9.06
N GLU A 32 19.31 -32.89 -8.58
CA GLU A 32 17.93 -33.40 -8.57
C GLU A 32 16.98 -32.41 -7.91
N LYS A 33 15.76 -32.33 -8.45
CA LYS A 33 14.65 -31.54 -7.90
C LYS A 33 14.37 -31.99 -6.46
N PRO A 34 14.35 -31.10 -5.45
CA PRO A 34 13.76 -31.45 -4.17
C PRO A 34 12.25 -31.58 -4.33
N ASN A 35 11.71 -32.62 -3.70
CA ASN A 35 10.30 -32.99 -3.68
C ASN A 35 9.37 -31.80 -3.40
N ARG A 36 8.25 -31.75 -4.13
CA ARG A 36 7.10 -30.89 -3.80
C ARG A 36 6.68 -31.16 -2.35
N HIS A 37 6.94 -30.22 -1.45
CA HIS A 37 6.23 -30.18 -0.19
C HIS A 37 4.79 -29.80 -0.48
N SER A 38 3.89 -30.76 -0.31
CA SER A 38 2.44 -30.55 -0.28
C SER A 38 2.11 -29.58 0.85
N ILE A 39 1.64 -28.39 0.50
CA ILE A 39 0.98 -27.49 1.46
C ILE A 39 -0.35 -28.16 1.84
N PRO A 40 -0.60 -28.49 3.12
CA PRO A 40 -1.89 -29.03 3.50
C PRO A 40 -2.91 -27.89 3.42
N ILE A 41 -3.84 -28.02 2.48
CA ILE A 41 -5.05 -27.20 2.43
C ILE A 41 -5.90 -27.58 3.65
N VAL A 42 -5.97 -26.71 4.65
CA VAL A 42 -6.90 -26.86 5.77
C VAL A 42 -8.30 -26.49 5.26
N SER A 43 -9.09 -27.50 4.96
CA SER A 43 -10.51 -27.35 4.62
C SER A 43 -11.34 -27.57 5.88
N CYS A 44 -11.96 -26.51 6.39
CA CYS A 44 -12.96 -26.61 7.46
C CYS A 44 -14.29 -27.03 6.83
N LYS A 45 -14.58 -28.34 6.78
CA LYS A 45 -15.95 -28.82 6.60
C LYS A 45 -16.65 -28.78 7.95
N SER A 46 -17.68 -27.93 8.07
CA SER A 46 -18.68 -28.07 9.14
C SER A 46 -19.64 -29.18 8.73
N GLY A 47 -19.46 -30.37 9.31
CA GLY A 47 -20.37 -31.50 9.22
C GLY A 47 -20.97 -31.78 10.58
N LYS A 48 -22.29 -31.95 10.62
CA LYS A 48 -23.07 -32.30 11.82
C LYS A 48 -22.64 -33.66 12.39
N LYS A 49 -22.65 -33.73 13.72
CA LYS A 49 -22.72 -34.89 14.63
C LYS A 49 -23.05 -36.25 13.99
N ASP A 50 -22.24 -37.29 14.23
CA ASP A 50 -22.43 -38.28 15.31
C ASP A 50 -21.29 -39.34 15.29
N ASP A 51 -21.06 -39.88 16.49
CA ASP A 51 -20.46 -41.15 16.90
C ASP A 51 -18.94 -41.46 16.85
N ASP A 52 -18.57 -42.15 17.94
CA ASP A 52 -17.28 -42.67 18.41
C ASP A 52 -16.41 -43.35 17.36
N GLU A 53 -15.13 -42.93 17.30
CA GLU A 53 -13.99 -43.86 17.18
C GLU A 53 -12.66 -43.13 17.43
N GLN A 54 -11.79 -43.76 18.21
CA GLN A 54 -10.48 -43.27 18.64
C GLN A 54 -9.61 -42.84 17.44
N ASN A 55 -9.30 -41.54 17.37
CA ASN A 55 -8.28 -41.00 16.47
C ASN A 55 -7.08 -40.46 17.29
N PRO A 56 -5.85 -40.58 16.75
CA PRO A 56 -4.61 -40.50 17.52
C PRO A 56 -4.29 -39.06 17.95
N ALA A 57 -3.67 -38.96 19.13
CA ALA A 57 -3.26 -37.73 19.78
C ALA A 57 -2.50 -36.80 18.80
N THR A 58 -3.07 -35.63 18.55
CA THR A 58 -2.36 -34.56 17.84
C THR A 58 -1.41 -33.86 18.81
N ARG A 59 -0.37 -33.21 18.27
CA ARG A 59 0.75 -32.55 18.98
C ARG A 59 0.36 -31.46 19.99
N ARG A 60 -0.93 -31.25 20.26
CA ARG A 60 -1.50 -30.33 21.27
C ARG A 60 -1.76 -31.00 22.62
N ASP A 61 -1.75 -32.33 22.72
CA ASP A 61 -2.02 -33.05 23.98
C ASP A 61 -0.75 -33.38 24.81
N LEU A 62 0.40 -32.79 24.48
CA LEU A 62 1.69 -33.15 25.10
C LEU A 62 2.28 -32.05 26.01
N LEU A 63 1.44 -31.17 26.58
CA LEU A 63 1.86 -30.18 27.59
C LEU A 63 0.84 -29.93 28.71
N VAL A 64 -0.08 -30.86 28.98
CA VAL A 64 -0.93 -30.80 30.18
C VAL A 64 -0.99 -32.19 30.82
N GLY A 65 0.08 -32.55 31.50
CA GLY A 65 0.15 -33.84 32.16
C GLY A 65 1.46 -34.03 32.89
N LEU A 66 1.70 -33.19 33.92
CA LEU A 66 2.59 -33.45 35.06
C LEU A 66 2.55 -32.22 35.98
N GLY A 67 1.64 -32.21 36.96
CA GLY A 67 1.64 -31.18 38.00
C GLY A 67 0.33 -31.00 38.77
N GLY A 68 0.06 -31.89 39.73
CA GLY A 68 -0.44 -31.54 41.07
C GLY A 68 -1.84 -30.93 41.22
N LEU A 69 -2.77 -31.77 41.66
CA LEU A 69 -3.90 -31.48 42.57
C LEU A 69 -3.69 -30.22 43.46
N CYS A 70 -4.49 -29.17 43.26
CA CYS A 70 -5.08 -28.26 44.27
C CYS A 70 -5.67 -27.01 43.60
N GLY A 71 -6.95 -26.72 43.81
CA GLY A 71 -7.54 -25.40 43.49
C GLY A 71 -8.80 -25.41 42.62
N ALA A 72 -9.88 -26.02 43.09
CA ALA A 72 -11.21 -25.79 42.53
C ALA A 72 -11.80 -24.46 43.06
N THR A 73 -11.42 -23.31 42.48
CA THR A 73 -12.15 -22.03 42.58
C THR A 73 -11.58 -20.98 41.62
N SER A 74 -11.87 -21.10 40.32
CA SER A 74 -11.95 -19.98 39.35
C SER A 74 -12.04 -20.56 37.93
N LEU A 75 -13.19 -21.11 37.55
CA LEU A 75 -13.52 -21.25 36.14
C LEU A 75 -13.95 -19.87 35.62
N ARG A 76 -12.97 -18.97 35.47
CA ARG A 76 -13.11 -17.84 34.54
C ARG A 76 -12.88 -18.41 33.15
N ASP A 77 -13.96 -18.38 32.37
CA ASP A 77 -14.07 -18.54 30.92
C ASP A 77 -12.83 -19.18 30.22
N PRO A 78 -12.86 -20.48 29.88
CA PRO A 78 -11.71 -21.20 29.31
C PRO A 78 -11.39 -20.79 27.86
N PHE A 79 -12.12 -19.82 27.29
CA PHE A 79 -11.93 -19.33 25.95
C PHE A 79 -11.45 -17.88 26.00
N ALA A 80 -10.16 -17.67 25.69
CA ALA A 80 -9.66 -16.35 25.34
C ALA A 80 -10.34 -15.92 24.03
N PHE A 81 -11.51 -15.28 24.13
CA PHE A 81 -12.16 -14.66 22.99
C PHE A 81 -11.31 -13.47 22.55
N ALA A 82 -10.81 -13.52 21.32
CA ALA A 82 -10.20 -12.36 20.70
C ALA A 82 -11.22 -11.23 20.66
N LYS A 83 -10.82 -10.03 21.10
CA LYS A 83 -11.61 -8.79 20.98
C LYS A 83 -10.99 -7.93 19.89
N PRO A 84 -11.22 -8.25 18.60
CA PRO A 84 -10.71 -7.43 17.50
C PRO A 84 -11.31 -6.03 17.57
N ILE A 85 -10.60 -5.05 17.00
CA ILE A 85 -11.17 -3.72 16.78
C ILE A 85 -12.39 -3.89 15.88
N ALA A 86 -13.57 -3.60 16.43
CA ALA A 86 -14.82 -3.68 15.70
C ALA A 86 -14.98 -2.48 14.77
N THR A 87 -15.78 -2.67 13.70
CA THR A 87 -16.20 -1.56 12.85
C THR A 87 -16.94 -0.52 13.68
N PRO A 88 -16.70 0.78 13.46
CA PRO A 88 -17.41 1.83 14.18
C PRO A 88 -18.90 1.82 13.81
N ASP A 89 -19.73 2.37 14.68
CA ASP A 89 -21.12 2.68 14.33
C ASP A 89 -21.11 3.89 13.40
N LEU A 90 -21.48 3.68 12.13
CA LEU A 90 -21.49 4.74 11.11
C LEU A 90 -22.52 5.84 11.38
N THR A 91 -23.44 5.64 12.34
CA THR A 91 -24.37 6.68 12.80
C THR A 91 -23.76 7.59 13.87
N GLN A 92 -22.66 7.16 14.50
CA GLN A 92 -21.94 7.88 15.54
C GLN A 92 -20.65 8.46 14.96
N CYS A 93 -20.81 9.39 14.02
CA CYS A 93 -19.70 10.13 13.42
C CYS A 93 -19.68 11.57 13.96
N GLU A 94 -18.50 12.04 14.35
CA GLU A 94 -18.30 13.34 15.00
C GLU A 94 -17.48 14.28 14.12
N LEU A 95 -17.52 15.58 14.47
CA LEU A 95 -16.67 16.59 13.84
C LEU A 95 -15.22 16.38 14.30
N VAL A 96 -14.27 16.68 13.42
CA VAL A 96 -12.84 16.50 13.71
C VAL A 96 -12.11 17.84 13.77
N ASP A 97 -11.15 17.96 14.68
CA ASP A 97 -10.29 19.14 14.79
C ASP A 97 -9.05 18.97 13.89
N LEU A 98 -9.10 19.50 12.68
CA LEU A 98 -7.96 19.44 11.75
C LEU A 98 -6.93 20.54 12.05
N PRO A 99 -5.62 20.25 12.05
CA PRO A 99 -4.57 21.21 12.43
C PRO A 99 -4.53 22.51 11.59
N SER A 100 -5.04 22.46 10.36
CA SER A 100 -5.04 23.57 9.41
C SER A 100 -6.35 24.36 9.39
N GLU A 101 -7.36 23.93 10.14
CA GLU A 101 -8.68 24.53 10.13
C GLU A 101 -8.96 25.28 11.44
N SER A 102 -9.64 26.42 11.31
CA SER A 102 -10.00 27.26 12.45
C SER A 102 -11.29 26.81 13.15
N GLN A 103 -12.01 25.87 12.55
CA GLN A 103 -13.28 25.31 13.03
C GLN A 103 -13.25 23.80 12.79
N PRO A 104 -13.99 23.01 13.60
CA PRO A 104 -14.10 21.58 13.40
C PRO A 104 -14.68 21.23 12.02
N SER A 105 -14.07 20.26 11.35
CA SER A 105 -14.42 19.82 9.99
C SER A 105 -15.41 18.65 10.03
N ASN A 106 -16.38 18.65 9.11
CA ASN A 106 -17.30 17.52 8.96
C ASN A 106 -16.80 16.54 7.90
N CYS A 107 -16.21 15.44 8.36
CA CYS A 107 -15.75 14.34 7.52
C CYS A 107 -16.72 13.15 7.47
N CYS A 108 -17.94 13.30 8.00
CA CYS A 108 -18.88 12.19 8.08
C CYS A 108 -19.42 11.82 6.70
N PRO A 109 -19.20 10.58 6.24
CA PRO A 109 -19.77 10.14 4.97
C PRO A 109 -21.30 10.00 5.09
N PRO A 110 -22.02 10.01 3.94
CA PRO A 110 -23.45 9.74 3.93
C PRO A 110 -23.79 8.42 4.65
N THR A 111 -24.68 8.50 5.63
CA THR A 111 -25.00 7.36 6.49
C THR A 111 -25.79 6.29 5.74
N SER A 112 -25.39 5.02 5.89
CA SER A 112 -26.17 3.86 5.44
C SER A 112 -26.39 2.90 6.59
N THR A 113 -27.65 2.52 6.82
CA THR A 113 -28.03 1.52 7.82
C THR A 113 -27.92 0.08 7.30
N LYS A 114 -27.64 -0.10 6.01
CA LYS A 114 -27.58 -1.42 5.35
C LYS A 114 -26.14 -1.79 5.04
N ILE A 115 -25.48 -2.42 6.01
CA ILE A 115 -24.14 -3.00 5.83
C ILE A 115 -24.29 -4.39 5.19
N LYS A 116 -23.58 -4.62 4.08
CA LYS A 116 -23.52 -5.93 3.43
C LYS A 116 -22.16 -6.57 3.70
N ASN A 117 -22.17 -7.87 3.93
CA ASN A 117 -20.92 -8.64 4.01
C ASN A 117 -20.19 -8.57 2.67
N PHE A 118 -18.87 -8.41 2.75
CA PHE A 118 -18.01 -8.41 1.57
C PHE A 118 -18.12 -9.75 0.83
N ILE A 119 -18.26 -9.68 -0.50
CA ILE A 119 -18.25 -10.83 -1.40
C ILE A 119 -17.09 -10.65 -2.36
N PHE A 120 -16.24 -11.67 -2.47
CA PHE A 120 -15.14 -11.64 -3.41
C PHE A 120 -15.66 -11.50 -4.86
N PRO A 121 -14.97 -10.72 -5.70
CA PRO A 121 -15.31 -10.64 -7.12
C PRO A 121 -15.22 -12.03 -7.75
N PRO A 122 -16.13 -12.39 -8.69
CA PRO A 122 -16.10 -13.68 -9.38
C PRO A 122 -14.74 -13.95 -10.03
N ALA A 123 -14.35 -15.22 -10.13
CA ALA A 123 -13.10 -15.61 -10.79
C ALA A 123 -13.01 -15.18 -12.27
N SER A 124 -14.14 -14.91 -12.91
CA SER A 124 -14.24 -14.35 -14.27
C SER A 124 -13.99 -12.85 -14.35
N SER A 125 -13.86 -12.16 -13.21
CA SER A 125 -13.57 -10.72 -13.19
C SER A 125 -12.19 -10.45 -13.78
N PRO A 126 -12.03 -9.38 -14.57
CA PRO A 126 -10.73 -9.05 -15.17
C PRO A 126 -9.71 -8.71 -14.08
N MET A 127 -8.47 -9.15 -14.29
CA MET A 127 -7.34 -8.76 -13.44
C MET A 127 -6.96 -7.30 -13.73
N ARG A 128 -7.05 -6.46 -12.71
CA ARG A 128 -6.64 -5.05 -12.77
C ARG A 128 -5.14 -4.95 -12.51
N VAL A 129 -4.38 -4.43 -13.47
CA VAL A 129 -2.92 -4.30 -13.40
C VAL A 129 -2.55 -2.83 -13.25
N ARG A 130 -2.14 -2.45 -12.04
CA ARG A 130 -1.66 -1.09 -11.75
C ARG A 130 -0.31 -0.84 -12.45
N ARG A 131 -0.15 0.33 -13.04
CA ARG A 131 1.05 0.72 -13.80
C ARG A 131 1.84 1.81 -13.08
N ALA A 132 3.16 1.79 -13.22
CA ALA A 132 4.01 2.85 -12.69
C ALA A 132 3.65 4.18 -13.34
N ALA A 133 3.30 5.19 -12.54
CA ALA A 133 2.74 6.46 -13.01
C ALA A 133 3.66 7.25 -13.96
N HIS A 134 4.98 7.04 -13.90
CA HIS A 134 5.94 7.69 -14.80
C HIS A 134 6.08 6.98 -16.17
N LEU A 135 5.47 5.79 -16.34
CA LEU A 135 5.56 4.98 -17.56
C LEU A 135 4.22 4.84 -18.30
N VAL A 136 3.17 5.52 -17.84
CA VAL A 136 1.85 5.44 -18.49
C VAL A 136 1.81 6.29 -19.76
N ASP A 137 1.05 5.83 -20.75
CA ASP A 137 0.86 6.56 -22.01
C ASP A 137 -0.29 7.57 -21.93
N SER A 138 -0.44 8.38 -22.97
CA SER A 138 -1.49 9.41 -23.05
C SER A 138 -2.91 8.84 -23.00
N ALA A 139 -3.13 7.62 -23.51
CA ALA A 139 -4.43 6.97 -23.48
C ALA A 139 -4.83 6.57 -22.05
N TYR A 140 -3.88 6.05 -21.28
CA TYR A 140 -4.05 5.77 -19.86
C TYR A 140 -4.33 7.06 -19.08
N VAL A 141 -3.54 8.12 -19.33
CA VAL A 141 -3.73 9.42 -18.66
C VAL A 141 -5.11 9.99 -18.95
N ALA A 142 -5.54 10.00 -20.23
CA ALA A 142 -6.87 10.47 -20.61
C ALA A 142 -7.98 9.68 -19.93
N LYS A 143 -7.84 8.35 -19.83
CA LYS A 143 -8.79 7.48 -19.12
C LYS A 143 -8.86 7.81 -17.62
N TYR A 144 -7.72 7.94 -16.96
CA TYR A 144 -7.67 8.25 -15.53
C TYR A 144 -8.20 9.65 -15.23
N ALA A 145 -7.80 10.65 -16.04
CA ALA A 145 -8.31 12.00 -15.97
C ALA A 145 -9.84 12.05 -16.15
N LYS A 146 -10.40 11.30 -17.11
CA LYS A 146 -11.86 11.17 -17.28
C LYS A 146 -12.53 10.62 -16.02
N ALA A 147 -11.99 9.55 -15.43
CA ALA A 147 -12.57 8.94 -14.24
C ALA A 147 -12.58 9.91 -13.04
N ILE A 148 -11.49 10.64 -12.83
CA ILE A 148 -11.39 11.65 -11.75
C ILE A 148 -12.30 12.85 -12.03
N ALA A 149 -12.39 13.32 -13.28
CA ALA A 149 -13.31 14.39 -13.64
C ALA A 149 -14.77 14.01 -13.34
N LEU A 150 -15.18 12.78 -13.68
CA LEU A 150 -16.52 12.29 -13.38
C LEU A 150 -16.75 12.16 -11.87
N MET A 151 -15.78 11.62 -11.13
CA MET A 151 -15.86 11.55 -9.66
C MET A 151 -15.98 12.93 -8.99
N LYS A 152 -15.27 13.94 -9.51
CA LYS A 152 -15.37 15.34 -9.06
C LYS A 152 -16.67 16.02 -9.46
N SER A 153 -17.35 15.53 -10.50
CA SER A 153 -18.65 16.06 -10.95
C SER A 153 -19.85 15.48 -10.19
N LEU A 154 -19.65 14.43 -9.40
CA LEU A 154 -20.71 13.85 -8.57
C LEU A 154 -21.15 14.84 -7.48
N PRO A 155 -22.43 14.82 -7.08
CA PRO A 155 -22.92 15.57 -5.94
C PRO A 155 -22.14 15.28 -4.65
N ASP A 156 -21.99 16.29 -3.80
CA ASP A 156 -21.28 16.16 -2.52
C ASP A 156 -21.88 15.11 -1.58
N ASP A 157 -23.16 14.77 -1.72
CA ASP A 157 -23.86 13.74 -0.94
C ASP A 157 -23.81 12.34 -1.58
N ASP A 158 -23.26 12.19 -2.80
CA ASP A 158 -22.99 10.87 -3.38
C ASP A 158 -21.79 10.25 -2.64
N PRO A 159 -21.91 9.06 -2.02
CA PRO A 159 -20.80 8.44 -1.30
C PRO A 159 -19.56 8.15 -2.17
N ARG A 160 -19.71 8.16 -3.50
CA ARG A 160 -18.63 7.96 -4.48
C ARG A 160 -17.93 9.26 -4.88
N SER A 161 -18.45 10.42 -4.48
CA SER A 161 -17.91 11.73 -4.87
C SER A 161 -16.47 11.90 -4.42
N PHE A 162 -15.73 12.77 -5.12
CA PHE A 162 -14.32 13.04 -4.78
C PHE A 162 -14.16 13.49 -3.33
N LYS A 163 -15.09 14.34 -2.87
CA LYS A 163 -15.18 14.79 -1.47
C LYS A 163 -15.41 13.64 -0.51
N ASN A 164 -16.41 12.78 -0.76
CA ASN A 164 -16.70 11.69 0.16
C ASN A 164 -15.62 10.61 0.18
N GLN A 165 -14.95 10.36 -0.94
CA GLN A 165 -13.78 9.47 -0.94
C GLN A 165 -12.66 10.06 -0.08
N ALA A 166 -12.37 11.37 -0.17
CA ALA A 166 -11.42 12.02 0.73
C ALA A 166 -11.85 11.97 2.21
N ASN A 167 -13.14 12.22 2.49
CA ASN A 167 -13.71 12.18 3.84
C ASN A 167 -13.63 10.79 4.49
N VAL A 168 -13.66 9.70 3.71
CA VAL A 168 -13.42 8.35 4.25
C VAL A 168 -12.05 8.26 4.92
N HIS A 169 -11.00 8.87 4.35
CA HIS A 169 -9.71 8.94 5.02
C HIS A 169 -9.80 9.77 6.28
N CYS A 170 -10.29 11.01 6.18
CA CYS A 170 -10.42 11.89 7.34
C CYS A 170 -11.15 11.22 8.53
N ALA A 171 -12.31 10.59 8.27
CA ALA A 171 -13.13 10.02 9.33
C ALA A 171 -12.46 8.85 10.10
N TYR A 172 -11.67 8.02 9.40
CA TYR A 172 -10.99 6.86 10.02
C TYR A 172 -9.61 7.18 10.60
N CYS A 173 -9.09 8.37 10.29
CA CYS A 173 -7.70 8.76 10.57
C CYS A 173 -7.59 9.93 11.54
N ASP A 174 -8.61 10.75 11.66
CA ASP A 174 -8.59 12.02 12.40
C ASP A 174 -9.65 12.06 13.53
N GLY A 175 -10.09 10.90 14.01
CA GLY A 175 -10.87 10.79 15.25
C GLY A 175 -12.40 10.92 15.11
N ALA A 176 -12.95 10.90 13.90
CA ALA A 176 -14.42 11.04 13.73
C ALA A 176 -15.24 9.85 14.26
N TYR A 177 -14.60 8.70 14.50
CA TYR A 177 -15.25 7.49 14.96
C TYR A 177 -14.61 6.97 16.25
N HIS A 178 -15.44 6.37 17.10
CA HIS A 178 -15.02 5.64 18.29
C HIS A 178 -15.11 4.12 18.09
N GLN A 179 -14.34 3.36 18.87
CA GLN A 179 -14.38 1.90 18.83
C GLN A 179 -15.69 1.38 19.43
N ALA A 180 -16.39 0.51 18.73
CA ALA A 180 -17.67 -0.01 19.21
C ALA A 180 -17.50 -0.73 20.57
N GLY A 181 -18.26 -0.29 21.57
CA GLY A 181 -18.17 -0.77 22.95
C GLY A 181 -17.07 -0.10 23.80
N PHE A 182 -16.37 0.89 23.25
CA PHE A 182 -15.38 1.74 23.93
C PHE A 182 -15.54 3.20 23.47
N PRO A 183 -16.59 3.90 23.96
CA PRO A 183 -16.93 5.25 23.46
C PRO A 183 -15.87 6.31 23.76
N ASP A 184 -14.99 6.10 24.74
CA ASP A 184 -13.90 7.03 25.06
C ASP A 184 -12.60 6.73 24.28
N LEU A 185 -12.64 5.79 23.34
CA LEU A 185 -11.47 5.36 22.57
C LEU A 185 -11.71 5.57 21.07
N GLU A 186 -11.06 6.60 20.53
CA GLU A 186 -11.07 6.88 19.10
C GLU A 186 -10.56 5.68 18.27
N LEU A 187 -11.14 5.52 17.10
CA LEU A 187 -10.65 4.60 16.09
C LEU A 187 -9.51 5.26 15.33
N GLN A 188 -8.34 4.65 15.37
CA GLN A 188 -7.17 5.08 14.62
C GLN A 188 -6.63 3.93 13.77
N ILE A 189 -6.75 4.08 12.45
CA ILE A 189 -6.23 3.08 11.51
C ILE A 189 -4.73 3.25 11.26
N HIS A 190 -4.18 4.43 11.53
CA HIS A 190 -2.74 4.68 11.48
C HIS A 190 -2.02 4.09 12.69
N PHE A 191 -0.69 4.01 12.57
CA PHE A 191 0.21 3.65 13.66
C PHE A 191 -0.02 2.25 14.28
N SER A 192 -0.75 1.38 13.60
CA SER A 192 -1.00 0.00 13.99
C SER A 192 -1.04 -0.93 12.78
N TRP A 193 -1.19 -2.24 13.02
CA TRP A 193 -1.36 -3.26 11.99
C TRP A 193 -2.58 -3.08 11.08
N LEU A 194 -3.50 -2.14 11.41
CA LEU A 194 -4.69 -1.85 10.61
C LEU A 194 -4.34 -1.03 9.37
N PHE A 195 -3.19 -0.35 9.39
CA PHE A 195 -2.75 0.55 8.33
C PHE A 195 -2.88 -0.08 6.95
N PHE A 196 -2.17 -1.17 6.70
CA PHE A 196 -2.14 -1.82 5.40
C PHE A 196 -3.48 -2.44 4.96
N PRO A 197 -4.17 -3.27 5.77
CA PRO A 197 -5.46 -3.86 5.33
C PRO A 197 -6.53 -2.79 5.12
N TRP A 198 -6.60 -1.76 5.96
CA TRP A 198 -7.56 -0.67 5.79
C TRP A 198 -7.31 0.09 4.47
N HIS A 199 -6.06 0.53 4.23
CA HIS A 199 -5.71 1.24 2.98
C HIS A 199 -5.89 0.36 1.74
N ARG A 200 -5.67 -0.96 1.85
CA ARG A 200 -5.95 -1.91 0.77
C ARG A 200 -7.43 -1.93 0.41
N PHE A 201 -8.32 -1.98 1.40
CA PHE A 201 -9.77 -1.95 1.16
C PHE A 201 -10.24 -0.57 0.68
N TYR A 202 -9.69 0.52 1.22
CA TYR A 202 -9.98 1.87 0.75
C TYR A 202 -9.66 2.01 -0.75
N LEU A 203 -8.44 1.66 -1.16
CA LEU A 203 -8.04 1.70 -2.57
C LEU A 203 -8.78 0.67 -3.43
N TYR A 204 -9.19 -0.48 -2.87
CA TYR A 204 -9.97 -1.48 -3.60
C TYR A 204 -11.32 -0.92 -4.06
N PHE A 205 -12.06 -0.27 -3.16
CA PHE A 205 -13.34 0.33 -3.53
C PHE A 205 -13.15 1.58 -4.39
N TYR A 206 -12.18 2.44 -4.06
CA TYR A 206 -11.86 3.64 -4.84
C TYR A 206 -11.56 3.32 -6.32
N GLU A 207 -10.72 2.31 -6.59
CA GLU A 207 -10.39 1.86 -7.94
C GLU A 207 -11.61 1.33 -8.70
N ARG A 208 -12.51 0.64 -8.01
CA ARG A 208 -13.72 0.08 -8.63
C ARG A 208 -14.76 1.16 -8.94
N ILE A 209 -14.93 2.13 -8.04
CA ILE A 209 -15.78 3.31 -8.24
C ILE A 209 -15.31 4.06 -9.48
N LEU A 210 -14.01 4.35 -9.60
CA LEU A 210 -13.47 5.03 -10.78
C LEU A 210 -13.73 4.23 -12.07
N GLY A 211 -13.53 2.92 -12.04
CA GLY A 211 -13.84 2.05 -13.19
C GLY A 211 -15.31 2.05 -13.56
N GLU A 212 -16.21 2.02 -12.57
CA GLU A 212 -17.66 2.09 -12.78
C GLU A 212 -18.07 3.42 -13.43
N LEU A 213 -17.50 4.55 -12.99
CA LEU A 213 -17.83 5.87 -13.53
C LEU A 213 -17.48 6.04 -15.02
N ILE A 214 -16.56 5.24 -15.55
CA ILE A 214 -16.17 5.26 -16.97
C ILE A 214 -16.58 3.99 -17.74
N ASP A 215 -17.40 3.14 -17.13
CA ASP A 215 -17.83 1.84 -17.68
C ASP A 215 -16.66 0.94 -18.10
N ASP A 216 -15.54 0.98 -17.35
CA ASP A 216 -14.35 0.16 -17.60
C ASP A 216 -14.09 -0.81 -16.44
N PRO A 217 -14.52 -2.08 -16.57
CA PRO A 217 -14.30 -3.08 -15.54
C PRO A 217 -12.82 -3.48 -15.38
N THR A 218 -11.95 -3.08 -16.32
CA THR A 218 -10.51 -3.36 -16.33
C THR A 218 -9.66 -2.20 -15.79
N PHE A 219 -10.28 -1.05 -15.49
CA PHE A 219 -9.59 0.12 -14.95
C PHE A 219 -8.73 -0.24 -13.74
N ALA A 220 -7.50 0.24 -13.71
CA ALA A 220 -6.59 0.04 -12.60
C ALA A 220 -5.90 1.37 -12.30
N LEU A 221 -5.75 1.71 -11.02
CA LEU A 221 -5.03 2.91 -10.58
C LEU A 221 -3.55 2.85 -11.00
N PRO A 222 -2.90 4.00 -11.21
CA PRO A 222 -1.46 4.02 -11.29
C PRO A 222 -0.88 3.88 -9.87
N PHE A 223 0.40 3.56 -9.77
CA PHE A 223 1.14 3.69 -8.52
C PHE A 223 2.37 4.56 -8.73
N TRP A 224 2.71 5.36 -7.73
CA TRP A 224 3.95 6.11 -7.74
C TRP A 224 5.10 5.14 -7.40
N ASN A 225 5.95 4.86 -8.37
CA ASN A 225 7.05 3.90 -8.29
C ASN A 225 8.33 4.56 -7.70
N TRP A 226 8.22 5.15 -6.52
CA TRP A 226 9.30 5.91 -5.86
C TRP A 226 10.45 5.02 -5.34
N ASP A 227 10.27 3.71 -5.30
CA ASP A 227 11.32 2.73 -4.98
C ASP A 227 12.23 2.39 -6.18
N ALA A 228 11.92 2.92 -7.37
CA ALA A 228 12.80 2.88 -8.54
C ALA A 228 13.32 4.29 -8.88
N PRO A 229 14.61 4.47 -9.22
CA PRO A 229 15.18 5.80 -9.50
C PRO A 229 14.40 6.63 -10.54
N ALA A 230 13.91 5.99 -11.61
CA ALA A 230 13.12 6.66 -12.66
C ALA A 230 11.75 7.17 -12.18
N GLY A 231 11.25 6.67 -11.05
CA GLY A 231 9.99 7.09 -10.44
C GLY A 231 10.14 7.96 -9.20
N MET A 232 11.36 8.43 -8.87
CA MET A 232 11.60 9.28 -7.70
C MET A 232 11.19 10.75 -7.91
N GLN A 233 10.86 11.17 -9.13
CA GLN A 233 10.20 12.47 -9.34
C GLN A 233 8.68 12.32 -9.23
N MET A 234 7.98 13.39 -8.84
CA MET A 234 6.52 13.40 -8.90
C MET A 234 6.09 13.12 -10.35
N PRO A 235 5.17 12.16 -10.60
CA PRO A 235 4.77 11.83 -11.96
C PRO A 235 4.15 13.03 -12.68
N ALA A 236 4.62 13.34 -13.89
CA ALA A 236 4.18 14.50 -14.69
C ALA A 236 2.67 14.51 -14.99
N ILE A 237 1.98 13.36 -14.92
CA ILE A 237 0.52 13.26 -15.09
C ILE A 237 -0.26 14.09 -14.05
N PHE A 238 0.39 14.43 -12.93
CA PHE A 238 -0.20 15.21 -11.85
C PHE A 238 0.18 16.70 -11.92
N THR A 239 1.06 17.15 -12.82
CA THR A 239 1.60 18.53 -12.79
C THR A 239 0.83 19.53 -13.65
N ASP A 240 0.03 19.08 -14.62
CA ASP A 240 -0.72 19.98 -15.52
C ASP A 240 -1.89 20.67 -14.80
N PRO A 241 -1.86 22.00 -14.59
CA PRO A 241 -2.94 22.71 -13.88
C PRO A 241 -4.32 22.62 -14.54
N LYS A 242 -4.39 22.24 -15.81
CA LYS A 242 -5.65 22.04 -16.53
C LYS A 242 -6.22 20.62 -16.35
N SER A 243 -5.43 19.70 -15.82
CA SER A 243 -5.83 18.31 -15.60
C SER A 243 -6.70 18.18 -14.34
N PRO A 244 -7.75 17.34 -14.36
CA PRO A 244 -8.50 17.00 -13.15
C PRO A 244 -7.65 16.25 -12.11
N LEU A 245 -6.47 15.75 -12.49
CA LEU A 245 -5.50 15.09 -11.61
C LEU A 245 -4.63 16.07 -10.81
N TYR A 246 -4.65 17.35 -11.19
CA TYR A 246 -3.87 18.39 -10.51
C TYR A 246 -4.48 18.78 -9.17
N ASP A 247 -3.61 19.19 -8.27
CA ASP A 247 -3.96 19.75 -6.98
C ASP A 247 -3.05 20.97 -6.73
N PRO A 248 -3.61 22.20 -6.58
CA PRO A 248 -2.83 23.40 -6.32
C PRO A 248 -2.25 23.46 -4.91
N LEU A 249 -2.70 22.62 -3.97
CA LEU A 249 -2.27 22.60 -2.57
C LEU A 249 -1.04 21.71 -2.33
N ARG A 250 -0.22 21.48 -3.37
CA ARG A 250 1.07 20.80 -3.26
C ARG A 250 2.18 21.82 -3.06
N ASP A 251 3.26 21.38 -2.42
CA ASP A 251 4.46 22.18 -2.29
C ASP A 251 5.02 22.56 -3.69
N PRO A 252 5.13 23.87 -4.01
CA PRO A 252 5.63 24.32 -5.29
C PRO A 252 7.12 24.02 -5.51
N ASP A 253 7.91 23.86 -4.45
CA ASP A 253 9.36 23.61 -4.54
C ASP A 253 9.69 22.13 -4.79
N HIS A 254 8.74 21.25 -4.47
CA HIS A 254 8.85 19.80 -4.67
C HIS A 254 8.19 19.32 -5.98
N GLN A 255 7.90 20.24 -6.91
CA GLN A 255 7.47 19.89 -8.27
C GLN A 255 8.65 19.36 -9.10
N PRO A 256 8.43 18.55 -10.14
CA PRO A 256 9.49 18.15 -11.06
C PRO A 256 10.23 19.38 -11.62
N PRO A 257 11.57 19.31 -11.77
CA PRO A 257 12.41 18.12 -11.74
C PRO A 257 12.92 17.69 -10.34
N THR A 258 12.44 18.31 -9.26
CA THR A 258 12.87 17.97 -7.89
C THR A 258 12.64 16.48 -7.60
N LEU A 259 13.66 15.83 -7.04
CA LEU A 259 13.58 14.43 -6.59
C LEU A 259 12.88 14.35 -5.23
N LEU A 260 12.06 13.33 -5.04
CA LEU A 260 11.50 12.97 -3.73
C LEU A 260 12.64 12.65 -2.76
N ASP A 261 12.54 13.15 -1.53
CA ASP A 261 13.35 12.68 -0.40
C ASP A 261 12.48 11.80 0.51
N LEU A 262 12.75 10.49 0.54
CA LEU A 262 12.01 9.53 1.37
C LEU A 262 12.33 9.65 2.87
N ASN A 263 13.31 10.45 3.25
CA ASN A 263 13.65 10.76 4.63
C ASN A 263 13.39 12.24 4.98
N TYR A 264 12.56 12.93 4.20
CA TYR A 264 12.19 14.32 4.40
C TYR A 264 11.52 14.57 5.77
N ALA A 265 11.94 15.63 6.43
CA ALA A 265 11.25 16.26 7.56
C ALA A 265 10.81 17.68 7.20
N LYS A 266 9.71 18.14 7.83
CA LYS A 266 9.17 19.48 7.58
C LYS A 266 10.23 20.53 7.89
N GLY A 267 10.55 21.35 6.89
CA GLY A 267 11.54 22.42 6.98
C GLY A 267 12.93 22.04 6.48
N ASP A 268 13.13 20.80 6.02
CA ASP A 268 14.36 20.42 5.33
C ASP A 268 14.54 21.26 4.05
N PRO A 269 15.79 21.58 3.68
CA PRO A 269 16.07 22.30 2.46
C PRO A 269 15.67 21.47 1.24
N ASN A 270 15.27 22.16 0.17
CA ASN A 270 14.96 21.50 -1.09
C ASN A 270 16.18 20.71 -1.61
N PRO A 271 15.97 19.52 -2.20
CA PRO A 271 17.03 18.72 -2.78
C PRO A 271 17.94 19.49 -3.75
N ASP A 272 19.25 19.40 -3.52
CA ASP A 272 20.26 19.96 -4.43
C ASP A 272 20.38 19.06 -5.68
N PRO A 273 20.09 19.56 -6.90
CA PRO A 273 20.24 18.79 -8.12
C PRO A 273 21.66 18.27 -8.34
N ALA A 274 22.70 18.93 -7.82
CA ALA A 274 24.09 18.47 -7.91
C ALA A 274 24.34 17.19 -7.08
N LYS A 275 23.46 16.86 -6.14
CA LYS A 275 23.53 15.69 -5.26
C LYS A 275 22.49 14.62 -5.57
N ALA A 276 21.96 14.62 -6.81
CA ALA A 276 20.91 13.69 -7.22
C ALA A 276 21.28 12.21 -6.98
N GLU A 277 22.52 11.81 -7.27
CA GLU A 277 22.97 10.42 -7.07
C GLU A 277 23.02 10.03 -5.58
N GLU A 278 23.47 10.94 -4.70
CA GLU A 278 23.47 10.73 -3.26
C GLU A 278 22.05 10.60 -2.71
N LEU A 279 21.13 11.44 -3.19
CA LEU A 279 19.73 11.37 -2.79
C LEU A 279 19.05 10.07 -3.28
N ILE A 280 19.32 9.64 -4.51
CA ILE A 280 18.82 8.36 -5.02
C ILE A 280 19.34 7.21 -4.14
N ALA A 281 20.64 7.20 -3.80
CA ALA A 281 21.21 6.18 -2.92
C ALA A 281 20.59 6.23 -1.51
N SER A 282 20.35 7.42 -0.97
CA SER A 282 19.65 7.62 0.31
C SER A 282 18.24 7.02 0.28
N ASN A 283 17.45 7.33 -0.76
CA ASN A 283 16.11 6.79 -0.96
C ASN A 283 16.11 5.26 -1.03
N LEU A 284 17.01 4.66 -1.80
CA LEU A 284 17.13 3.20 -1.89
C LEU A 284 17.51 2.57 -0.54
N ASN A 285 18.36 3.23 0.24
CA ASN A 285 18.71 2.79 1.60
C ASN A 285 17.51 2.89 2.56
N VAL A 286 16.69 3.94 2.46
CA VAL A 286 15.43 4.05 3.21
C VAL A 286 14.53 2.88 2.85
N MET A 287 14.37 2.56 1.56
CA MET A 287 13.56 1.42 1.13
C MET A 287 14.06 0.09 1.65
N TYR A 288 15.36 -0.16 1.56
CA TYR A 288 15.95 -1.36 2.14
C TYR A 288 15.72 -1.44 3.65
N ARG A 289 15.81 -0.30 4.35
CA ARG A 289 15.50 -0.21 5.78
C ARG A 289 14.05 -0.54 6.09
N GLN A 290 13.10 0.07 5.37
CA GLN A 290 11.66 -0.11 5.62
C GLN A 290 11.15 -1.50 5.23
N MET A 291 11.73 -2.12 4.19
CA MET A 291 11.22 -3.37 3.63
C MET A 291 12.01 -4.62 4.03
N VAL A 292 13.27 -4.46 4.46
CA VAL A 292 14.17 -5.60 4.75
C VAL A 292 14.76 -5.51 6.15
N SER A 293 15.69 -4.58 6.40
CA SER A 293 16.49 -4.62 7.63
C SER A 293 15.69 -4.21 8.89
N GLY A 294 14.77 -3.25 8.77
CA GLY A 294 13.85 -2.84 9.83
C GLY A 294 12.59 -3.71 9.92
N ALA A 295 12.26 -4.48 8.88
CA ALA A 295 11.05 -5.29 8.77
C ALA A 295 11.27 -6.79 9.06
N SER A 296 12.28 -7.13 9.86
CA SER A 296 12.69 -8.52 10.12
C SER A 296 11.62 -9.41 10.79
N LYS A 297 10.57 -8.81 11.35
CA LYS A 297 9.43 -9.50 11.97
C LYS A 297 8.12 -8.85 11.54
N PRO A 298 6.99 -9.60 11.49
CA PRO A 298 5.69 -9.03 11.19
C PRO A 298 5.32 -7.84 12.10
N THR A 299 5.64 -7.92 13.39
CA THR A 299 5.36 -6.82 14.34
C THR A 299 6.14 -5.55 14.06
N LEU A 300 7.29 -5.65 13.38
CA LEU A 300 8.10 -4.48 13.00
C LEU A 300 7.64 -3.89 11.66
N PHE A 301 7.14 -4.73 10.74
CA PHE A 301 6.62 -4.27 9.45
C PHE A 301 5.19 -3.73 9.56
N TRP A 302 4.28 -4.49 10.18
CA TRP A 302 2.88 -4.10 10.33
C TRP A 302 2.66 -3.17 11.52
N LYS A 303 3.59 -3.13 12.49
CA LYS A 303 3.48 -2.43 13.79
C LYS A 303 2.45 -3.08 14.72
N THR A 304 2.79 -3.25 16.00
CA THR A 304 1.82 -3.68 17.04
C THR A 304 0.87 -2.55 17.39
N ILE A 305 -0.36 -2.87 17.83
CA ILE A 305 -1.18 -1.91 18.56
C ILE A 305 -0.40 -1.54 19.83
N SER A 306 0.09 -0.31 19.92
CA SER A 306 0.45 0.27 21.20
C SER A 306 -0.87 0.60 21.89
N CYS A 307 -1.30 -0.21 22.86
CA CYS A 307 -2.32 0.23 23.79
C CYS A 307 -1.73 1.41 24.57
N TRP A 308 -2.20 2.62 24.28
CA TRP A 308 -2.00 3.76 25.15
C TRP A 308 -3.13 3.80 26.17
#